data_AF-A0A7Y2ZAY3-F1
#
_entry.id   AF-A0A7Y2ZAY3-F1
#
_cell.length_a   1.000
_cell.length_b   1.000
_cell.length_c   1.000
_cell.angle_alpha   90.00
_cell.angle_beta   90.00
_cell.angle_gamma   90.00
#
_symmetry.space_group_name_H-M   'P 1'
#
loop_
_entity.id
_entity.type
_entity.pdbx_description
1 polymer ?
#
loop_
_entity_poly.entity_id
_entity_poly.type
_entity_poly.pdbx_seq_one_letter_code
_entity_poly.pdbx_strand_id
1 'polypeptide(L)'
;MKLKSRRLDQETQLLVGISAAVASGCIPCLEKMAETASKAGIDPKKMRESAIIGQYVKDQPAYHMKEAADKLLGVHLLRFRTQANCHIDDKRNEGGGCDCELDNQNESCG
;
A
#
# COMPACT_ATOMS: atom_id res chain seq x y z
N MET A 1 -28.37 -5.45 -23.16
CA MET A 1 -28.38 -6.29 -21.94
C MET A 1 -28.94 -5.48 -20.78
N LYS A 2 -30.07 -5.88 -20.20
CA LYS A 2 -30.57 -5.26 -18.96
C LYS A 2 -29.94 -5.99 -17.78
N LEU A 3 -28.99 -5.36 -17.10
CA LEU A 3 -28.48 -5.84 -15.82
C LEU A 3 -29.64 -5.78 -14.83
N LYS A 4 -30.30 -6.91 -14.56
CA LYS A 4 -31.17 -7.05 -13.38
C LYS A 4 -30.29 -6.65 -12.20
N SER A 5 -30.65 -5.57 -11.50
CA SER A 5 -29.97 -5.10 -10.31
C SER A 5 -30.04 -6.18 -9.22
N ARG A 6 -29.14 -7.15 -9.28
CA ARG A 6 -28.88 -8.09 -8.19
C ARG A 6 -28.20 -7.26 -7.11
N ARG A 7 -28.99 -6.83 -6.12
CA ARG A 7 -28.40 -6.28 -4.90
C ARG A 7 -27.55 -7.39 -4.28
N LEU A 8 -26.33 -7.03 -3.90
CA LEU A 8 -25.48 -7.90 -3.10
C LEU A 8 -26.21 -8.23 -1.79
N ASP A 9 -25.98 -9.40 -1.22
CA ASP A 9 -26.46 -9.70 0.12
C ASP A 9 -25.79 -8.78 1.16
N GLN A 10 -26.36 -8.71 2.36
CA GLN A 10 -25.92 -7.77 3.39
C GLN A 10 -24.49 -8.03 3.86
N GLU A 11 -24.09 -9.30 3.97
CA GLU A 11 -22.72 -9.66 4.36
C GLU A 11 -21.73 -9.14 3.32
N THR A 12 -21.99 -9.42 2.04
CA THR A 12 -21.14 -8.95 0.94
C THR A 12 -21.07 -7.42 0.88
N GLN A 13 -22.18 -6.71 1.10
CA GLN A 13 -22.19 -5.24 1.14
C GLN A 13 -21.29 -4.69 2.26
N LEU A 14 -21.34 -5.29 3.45
CA LEU A 14 -20.56 -4.86 4.61
C LEU A 14 -19.07 -5.16 4.40
N LEU A 15 -18.73 -6.33 3.85
CA LEU A 15 -17.35 -6.68 3.50
C LEU A 15 -16.79 -5.74 2.42
N VAL A 16 -17.57 -5.41 1.39
CA VAL A 16 -17.16 -4.42 0.37
C VAL A 16 -16.98 -3.03 1.01
N GLY A 17 -17.86 -2.65 1.94
CA GLY A 17 -17.76 -1.39 2.69
C GLY A 17 -16.46 -1.29 3.50
N ILE A 18 -16.05 -2.36 4.18
CA ILE A 18 -14.78 -2.43 4.90
C ILE A 18 -13.60 -2.25 3.94
N SER A 19 -13.56 -3.00 2.83
CA SER A 19 -12.51 -2.87 1.81
C SER A 19 -12.41 -1.45 1.25
N ALA A 20 -13.56 -0.83 0.94
CA ALA A 20 -13.62 0.52 0.40
C ALA A 20 -13.13 1.57 1.41
N ALA A 21 -13.46 1.41 2.70
CA ALA A 21 -12.99 2.30 3.75
C ALA A 21 -11.46 2.24 3.90
N VAL A 22 -10.87 1.04 3.85
CA VAL A 22 -9.41 0.86 3.88
C VAL A 22 -8.76 1.47 2.63
N ALA A 23 -9.30 1.16 1.45
CA ALA A 23 -8.75 1.64 0.17
C ALA A 23 -8.74 3.17 0.08
N SER A 24 -9.78 3.82 0.60
CA SER A 24 -9.91 5.28 0.64
C SER A 24 -9.18 5.95 1.81
N GLY A 25 -8.71 5.19 2.80
CA GLY A 25 -8.11 5.73 4.02
C GLY A 25 -9.09 6.45 4.95
N CYS A 26 -10.39 6.17 4.85
CA CYS A 26 -11.42 6.78 5.71
C CYS A 26 -11.56 6.02 7.03
N ILE A 27 -10.80 6.43 8.06
CA ILE A 27 -10.86 5.84 9.42
C ILE A 27 -12.28 5.81 10.01
N PRO A 28 -13.05 6.92 10.06
CA PRO A 28 -14.39 6.88 10.67
C PRO A 28 -15.36 6.00 9.87
N CYS A 29 -15.14 5.85 8.55
CA CYS A 29 -15.91 4.90 7.75
C CYS A 29 -15.58 3.45 8.13
N LEU A 30 -14.30 3.14 8.32
CA LEU A 30 -13.84 1.80 8.69
C LEU A 30 -14.40 1.39 10.05
N GLU A 31 -14.33 2.28 11.05
CA GLU A 31 -14.89 2.05 12.39
C GLU A 31 -16.38 1.71 12.31
N LYS A 32 -17.17 2.54 11.61
CA LYS A 32 -18.61 2.33 11.44
C LYS A 32 -18.93 1.02 10.71
N MET A 33 -18.19 0.69 9.64
CA MET A 33 -18.42 -0.54 8.88
C MET A 33 -18.04 -1.78 9.70
N ALA A 34 -16.92 -1.73 10.42
CA ALA A 34 -16.49 -2.81 11.30
C ALA A 34 -17.46 -3.04 12.46
N GLU A 35 -17.96 -1.98 13.09
CA GLU A 35 -18.99 -2.08 14.13
C GLU A 35 -20.28 -2.70 13.57
N THR A 36 -20.74 -2.23 12.41
CA THR A 36 -21.97 -2.73 11.76
C THR A 36 -21.83 -4.20 11.36
N ALA A 37 -20.70 -4.60 10.78
CA ALA A 37 -20.39 -5.99 10.45
C ALA A 37 -20.32 -6.89 11.68
N SER A 38 -19.73 -6.40 12.77
CA SER A 38 -19.64 -7.14 14.04
C SER A 38 -21.03 -7.37 14.63
N LYS A 39 -21.90 -6.34 14.62
CA LYS A 39 -23.31 -6.44 15.07
C LYS A 39 -24.14 -7.40 14.20
N ALA A 40 -23.80 -7.52 12.92
CA ALA A 40 -24.43 -8.45 11.99
C ALA A 40 -23.91 -9.90 12.15
N GLY A 41 -22.95 -10.16 13.05
CA GLY A 41 -22.41 -11.49 13.29
C GLY A 41 -21.51 -12.02 12.17
N ILE A 42 -20.92 -11.13 11.36
CA ILE A 42 -20.00 -11.53 10.29
C ILE A 42 -18.72 -12.12 10.93
N ASP A 43 -18.20 -13.19 10.32
CA ASP A 43 -16.95 -13.81 10.76
C ASP A 43 -15.79 -12.79 10.74
N PRO A 44 -15.11 -12.57 11.88
CA PRO A 44 -13.95 -11.69 11.97
C PRO A 44 -12.85 -12.03 10.95
N LYS A 45 -12.71 -13.28 10.52
CA LYS A 45 -11.74 -13.67 9.48
C LYS A 45 -12.06 -13.02 8.14
N LYS A 46 -13.33 -13.06 7.72
CA LYS A 46 -13.80 -12.42 6.47
C LYS A 46 -13.61 -10.90 6.50
N MET A 47 -13.85 -10.28 7.66
CA MET A 47 -13.60 -8.85 7.86
C MET A 47 -12.11 -8.50 7.70
N ARG A 48 -11.21 -9.33 8.26
CA ARG A 48 -9.75 -9.16 8.10
C ARG A 48 -9.31 -9.32 6.65
N GLU A 49 -9.79 -10.36 5.97
CA GLU A 49 -9.49 -10.59 4.54
C GLU A 49 -9.96 -9.41 3.68
N SER A 50 -11.17 -8.90 3.93
CA SER A 50 -11.70 -7.70 3.28
C SER A 50 -10.79 -6.48 3.46
N ALA A 51 -10.27 -6.26 4.67
CA ALA A 51 -9.34 -5.16 4.93
C ALA A 51 -8.01 -5.34 4.19
N ILE A 52 -7.46 -6.56 4.14
CA ILE A 52 -6.24 -6.88 3.38
C ILE A 52 -6.43 -6.61 1.88
N ILE A 53 -7.57 -7.00 1.32
CA ILE A 53 -7.91 -6.70 -0.09
C ILE A 53 -7.97 -5.19 -0.32
N GLY A 54 -8.60 -4.44 0.60
CA GLY A 54 -8.66 -2.98 0.52
C GLY A 54 -7.28 -2.33 0.51
N GLN A 55 -6.35 -2.82 1.34
CA GLN A 55 -4.97 -2.34 1.38
C GLN A 55 -4.21 -2.70 0.08
N TYR A 56 -4.39 -3.91 -0.44
CA TYR A 56 -3.79 -4.30 -1.72
C TYR A 56 -4.22 -3.35 -2.85
N VAL A 57 -5.53 -3.07 -2.94
CA VAL A 57 -6.08 -2.14 -3.95
C VAL A 57 -5.53 -0.73 -3.75
N LYS A 58 -5.39 -0.26 -2.50
CA LYS A 58 -4.81 1.05 -2.17
C LYS A 58 -3.38 1.21 -2.68
N ASP A 59 -2.59 0.14 -2.63
CA ASP A 59 -1.17 0.18 -2.98
C ASP A 59 -0.91 0.12 -4.49
N GLN A 60 -1.83 -0.45 -5.29
CA GLN A 60 -1.65 -0.60 -6.75
C GLN A 60 -1.45 0.73 -7.48
N PRO A 61 -2.26 1.80 -7.27
CA PRO A 61 -2.06 3.08 -7.96
C PRO A 61 -0.67 3.67 -7.70
N ALA A 62 -0.18 3.61 -6.46
CA ALA A 62 1.14 4.11 -6.12
C ALA A 62 2.25 3.31 -6.81
N TYR A 63 2.11 1.99 -6.89
CA TYR A 63 3.04 1.13 -7.64
C TYR A 63 3.05 1.47 -9.13
N HIS A 64 1.90 1.52 -9.78
CA HIS A 64 1.80 1.82 -11.22
C HIS A 64 2.28 3.24 -11.57
N MET A 65 2.01 4.22 -10.71
CA MET A 65 2.50 5.59 -10.90
C MET A 65 4.02 5.66 -10.83
N LYS A 66 4.65 4.93 -9.89
CA LYS A 66 6.12 4.86 -9.80
C LYS A 66 6.70 4.17 -11.02
N GLU A 67 6.13 3.05 -11.44
CA GLU A 67 6.56 2.34 -12.64
C GLU A 67 6.46 3.23 -13.89
N ALA A 68 5.35 3.97 -14.05
CA ALA A 68 5.18 4.88 -15.16
C ALA A 68 6.18 6.04 -15.12
N ALA A 69 6.41 6.64 -13.95
CA ALA A 69 7.40 7.70 -13.77
C ALA A 69 8.82 7.21 -14.10
N ASP A 70 9.17 5.99 -13.71
CA ASP A 70 10.47 5.39 -14.02
C ASP A 70 10.66 5.22 -15.53
N LYS A 71 9.63 4.73 -16.22
CA LYS A 71 9.66 4.54 -17.69
C LYS A 71 9.70 5.86 -18.46
N LEU A 72 8.99 6.88 -18.00
CA LEU A 72 8.83 8.15 -18.72
C LEU A 72 9.91 9.18 -18.39
N LEU A 73 10.40 9.19 -17.15
CA LEU A 73 11.27 10.25 -16.63
C LEU A 73 12.63 9.74 -16.12
N GLY A 74 12.84 8.41 -16.04
CA GLY A 74 14.12 7.85 -15.58
C GLY A 74 14.42 8.08 -14.09
N VAL A 75 13.40 8.38 -13.28
CA VAL A 75 13.56 8.80 -11.87
C VAL A 75 13.74 7.65 -10.86
N HIS A 76 13.59 6.39 -11.28
CA HIS A 76 13.80 5.18 -10.47
C HIS A 76 13.10 5.16 -9.09
N LEU A 77 11.88 5.73 -8.99
CA LEU A 77 11.01 5.75 -7.82
C LEU A 77 10.64 4.36 -7.28
N LEU A 78 10.72 3.30 -8.09
CA LEU A 78 10.55 1.93 -7.59
C LEU A 78 11.70 1.50 -6.65
N ARG A 79 12.93 1.99 -6.86
CA ARG A 79 14.11 1.64 -6.04
C ARG A 79 14.13 2.32 -4.66
N PHE A 80 13.43 3.44 -4.50
CA PHE A 80 13.39 4.19 -3.24
C PHE A 80 12.63 3.49 -2.09
N ARG A 81 12.15 2.26 -2.28
CA ARG A 81 11.36 1.56 -1.25
C ARG A 81 12.19 0.86 -0.16
N THR A 82 13.53 0.93 -0.19
CA THR A 82 14.37 0.06 0.67
C THR A 82 15.54 0.77 1.38
N GLN A 83 15.49 2.07 1.63
CA GLN A 83 16.49 2.75 2.47
C GLN A 83 15.81 3.57 3.57
N ALA A 84 15.17 2.87 4.52
CA ALA A 84 14.70 3.45 5.77
C ALA A 84 15.32 2.75 6.99
N ASN A 85 16.45 2.06 6.82
CA ASN A 85 17.34 1.63 7.90
C ASN A 85 18.62 2.47 7.85
N CYS A 86 18.50 3.76 8.12
CA CYS A 86 19.66 4.53 8.56
C CYS A 86 19.89 4.14 10.04
N HIS A 87 20.76 3.17 10.28
CA HIS A 87 21.31 2.95 11.62
C HIS A 87 22.11 4.21 11.98
N ILE A 88 21.59 5.00 12.91
CA ILE A 88 22.38 6.04 13.57
C ILE A 88 23.18 5.32 14.65
N ASP A 89 24.37 4.85 14.32
CA ASP A 89 25.35 4.46 15.33
C ASP A 89 25.99 5.73 15.89
N ASP A 90 25.74 5.95 17.17
CA ASP A 90 26.21 7.06 17.98
C ASP A 90 27.72 6.94 18.23
N LYS A 91 28.55 7.48 17.32
CA LYS A 91 29.92 7.92 17.64
C LYS A 91 30.30 9.17 16.85
N ARG A 92 30.38 10.29 17.59
CA ARG A 92 31.04 11.53 17.17
C ARG A 92 32.46 11.23 16.67
N ASN A 93 32.71 11.44 15.38
CA ASN A 93 33.98 11.99 14.92
C ASN A 93 33.74 12.82 13.65
N GLU A 94 34.34 14.01 13.62
CA GLU A 94 34.12 15.04 12.61
C GLU A 94 34.68 14.63 11.24
N GLY A 95 33.86 14.77 10.20
CA GLY A 95 34.23 14.49 8.81
C GLY A 95 33.12 13.81 8.02
N GLY A 96 32.00 14.51 7.81
CA GLY A 96 30.83 13.98 7.10
C GLY A 96 31.08 13.78 5.61
N GLY A 97 31.61 12.61 5.25
CA GLY A 97 31.50 12.03 3.91
C GLY A 97 30.49 10.88 3.95
N CYS A 98 29.45 10.94 3.13
CA CYS A 98 28.70 9.73 2.81
C CYS A 98 29.53 8.98 1.77
N ASP A 99 30.31 7.99 2.21
CA ASP A 99 30.95 7.05 1.30
C ASP A 99 29.87 6.16 0.69
N CYS A 100 29.56 6.44 -0.57
CA CYS A 100 28.82 5.54 -1.43
C CYS A 100 29.76 4.39 -1.81
N GLU A 101 29.75 3.29 -1.06
CA GLU A 101 30.35 2.03 -1.54
C GLU A 101 29.56 1.55 -2.78
N LEU A 102 30.09 1.93 -3.94
CA LEU A 102 29.72 1.43 -5.25
C LEU A 102 30.50 0.15 -5.52
N ASP A 103 29.97 -1.01 -5.10
CA ASP A 103 30.42 -2.31 -5.62
C ASP A 103 29.63 -2.68 -6.89
N ASN A 104 30.01 -1.97 -7.95
CA ASN A 104 30.51 -2.48 -9.22
C ASN A 104 30.07 -3.91 -9.66
N GLN A 105 29.38 -3.98 -10.82
CA GLN A 105 30.05 -4.51 -12.01
C GLN A 105 29.26 -4.27 -13.30
N ASN A 106 29.98 -3.65 -14.24
CA ASN A 106 29.76 -3.59 -15.69
C ASN A 106 28.80 -2.48 -16.19
N GLU A 107 29.35 -1.34 -16.60
CA GLU A 107 29.62 -1.05 -18.02
C GLU A 107 30.32 0.32 -18.14
N SER A 108 31.35 0.35 -19.00
CA SER A 108 32.24 1.48 -19.25
C SER A 108 31.54 2.56 -20.07
N CYS A 109 31.62 3.82 -19.64
CA CYS A 109 31.39 4.98 -20.50
C CYS A 109 32.65 5.85 -20.45
N GLY A 110 33.29 5.98 -21.61
CA GLY A 110 34.45 6.85 -21.85
C GLY A 110 34.08 8.31 -22.08
#